data_AF-A0AAW5SKI3-F1
#
_entry.id   AF-A0AAW5SKI3-F1
#
_cell.length_a   1.000
_cell.length_b   1.000
_cell.length_c   1.000
_cell.angle_alpha   90.00
_cell.angle_beta   90.00
_cell.angle_gamma   90.00
#
_symmetry.space_group_name_H-M   'P 1'
#
loop_
_entity.id
_entity.type
_entity.pdbx_description
1 polymer ?
#
loop_
_entity_poly.entity_id
_entity_poly.type
_entity_poly.pdbx_seq_one_letter_code
_entity_poly.pdbx_strand_id
1 'polypeptide(L)'
;MKLLLIADTAPEMSSPLPQYVLDNGIDAIVTAGDLYARTLTGIDGCHIPAMGVYGNHCDGTYLDELHMWNLHLSHIEVDGISFVGIEGCVRYKDSARSIGAARGDRRLEPSGESGQVNSV
;
A
#
# COMPACT_ATOMS: atom_id res chain seq x y z
N MET A 1 10.32 -4.21 -20.34
CA MET A 1 9.71 -3.41 -19.26
C MET A 1 10.03 -4.03 -17.92
N LYS A 2 10.64 -3.24 -17.04
CA LYS A 2 10.92 -3.55 -15.64
C LYS A 2 10.27 -2.48 -14.78
N LEU A 3 9.46 -2.89 -13.82
CA LEU A 3 8.72 -2.00 -12.94
C LEU A 3 9.32 -2.00 -11.55
N LEU A 4 9.34 -0.84 -10.90
CA LEU A 4 9.54 -0.73 -9.46
C LEU A 4 8.17 -0.55 -8.79
N LEU A 5 7.72 -1.57 -8.04
CA LEU A 5 6.47 -1.52 -7.29
C LEU A 5 6.74 -1.21 -5.82
N ILE A 6 6.02 -0.24 -5.26
CA ILE A 6 6.16 0.21 -3.86
C ILE A 6 4.78 0.24 -3.19
N ALA A 7 4.67 -0.28 -1.97
CA ALA A 7 3.43 -0.31 -1.21
C ALA A 7 3.71 -0.33 0.29
N ASP A 8 2.80 0.23 1.10
CA ASP A 8 2.72 0.14 2.58
C ASP A 8 3.87 0.80 3.36
N THR A 9 5.11 0.54 2.97
CA THR A 9 6.31 1.03 3.66
C THR A 9 7.33 1.62 2.70
N ALA A 10 8.21 2.45 3.24
CA ALA A 10 9.38 2.92 2.50
C ALA A 10 10.21 1.73 2.02
N PRO A 11 10.61 1.70 0.74
CA PRO A 11 11.47 0.63 0.26
C PRO A 11 12.84 0.74 0.94
N GLU A 12 13.33 -0.36 1.50
CA GLU A 12 14.70 -0.46 1.99
C GLU A 12 15.64 -0.55 0.78
N MET A 13 16.18 0.60 0.36
CA MET A 13 17.05 0.68 -0.80
C MET A 13 18.49 0.97 -0.39
N SER A 14 19.43 0.33 -1.09
CA SER A 14 20.87 0.54 -0.91
C SER A 14 21.38 1.87 -1.50
N SER A 15 20.56 2.54 -2.30
CA SER A 15 20.89 3.81 -2.97
C SER A 15 19.64 4.72 -3.06
N PRO A 16 19.82 6.03 -3.27
CA PRO A 16 18.71 6.95 -3.51
C PRO A 16 17.86 6.53 -4.73
N LEU A 17 16.55 6.82 -4.70
CA LEU A 17 15.59 6.33 -5.69
C LEU A 17 16.00 6.58 -7.16
N PRO A 18 16.47 7.78 -7.58
CA PRO A 18 16.95 7.98 -8.95
C PRO A 18 18.11 7.08 -9.33
N GLN A 19 19.07 6.89 -8.42
CA GLN A 19 20.23 6.03 -8.69
C GLN A 19 19.80 4.57 -8.78
N TYR A 20 18.90 4.13 -7.90
CA TYR A 20 18.35 2.78 -7.94
C TYR A 20 17.63 2.51 -9.27
N VAL A 21 16.83 3.47 -9.76
CA VAL A 21 16.14 3.40 -11.05
C VAL A 21 17.13 3.20 -12.20
N LEU A 22 18.20 4.00 -12.23
CA LEU A 22 19.24 3.94 -13.26
C LEU A 22 20.01 2.61 -13.22
N ASP A 23 20.54 2.24 -12.05
CA ASP A 23 21.37 1.04 -11.88
C ASP A 23 20.62 -0.24 -12.24
N ASN A 24 19.31 -0.24 -12.02
CA ASN A 24 18.47 -1.41 -12.25
C ASN A 24 17.75 -1.40 -13.61
N GLY A 25 17.85 -0.32 -14.40
CA GLY A 25 17.11 -0.18 -15.65
C GLY A 25 15.60 -0.29 -15.42
N ILE A 26 15.07 0.51 -14.49
CA ILE A 26 13.62 0.58 -14.24
C ILE A 26 12.98 1.46 -15.31
N ASP A 27 11.89 0.98 -15.91
CA ASP A 27 11.16 1.66 -16.98
C ASP A 27 9.96 2.46 -16.45
N ALA A 28 9.37 2.06 -15.32
CA ALA A 28 8.32 2.83 -14.65
C ALA A 28 8.23 2.51 -13.14
N ILE A 29 7.73 3.47 -12.36
CA ILE A 29 7.44 3.34 -10.93
C ILE A 29 5.93 3.21 -10.75
N VAL A 30 5.50 2.24 -9.95
CA VAL A 30 4.08 2.01 -9.63
C VAL A 30 3.90 1.94 -8.11
N THR A 31 2.96 2.70 -7.56
CA THR A 31 2.58 2.61 -6.15
C THR A 31 1.22 1.94 -5.94
N ALA A 32 1.12 1.08 -4.93
CA ALA A 32 -0.13 0.40 -4.56
C ALA A 32 -0.80 0.97 -3.29
N GLY A 33 -0.40 2.17 -2.86
CA GLY A 33 -1.00 2.88 -1.73
C GLY A 33 -0.31 2.62 -0.38
N ASP A 34 -0.89 3.23 0.65
CA ASP A 34 -0.41 3.31 2.03
C ASP A 34 1.00 3.94 2.16
N LEU A 35 1.28 4.90 1.28
CA LEU A 35 2.50 5.70 1.27
C LEU A 35 2.19 7.18 1.57
N TYR A 36 3.27 7.95 1.75
CA TYR A 36 3.26 9.41 1.91
C TYR A 36 4.33 10.02 0.99
N ALA A 37 4.25 11.31 0.69
CA ALA A 37 5.23 11.97 -0.19
C ALA A 37 6.69 11.76 0.26
N ARG A 38 6.95 11.85 1.58
CA ARG A 38 8.27 11.59 2.18
C ARG A 38 8.81 10.18 1.91
N THR A 39 7.93 9.20 1.72
CA THR A 39 8.27 7.80 1.46
C THR A 39 8.86 7.63 0.06
N LEU A 40 8.55 8.54 -0.86
CA LEU A 40 8.98 8.52 -2.27
C LEU A 40 9.98 9.64 -2.57
N THR A 41 10.79 10.02 -1.59
CA THR A 41 11.79 11.09 -1.73
C THR A 41 12.70 10.83 -2.94
N GLY A 42 12.79 11.82 -3.83
CA GLY A 42 13.63 11.77 -5.03
C GLY A 42 12.92 11.29 -6.30
N ILE A 43 11.62 11.02 -6.25
CA ILE A 43 10.85 10.58 -7.43
C ILE A 43 10.92 11.58 -8.59
N ASP A 44 10.94 12.88 -8.32
CA ASP A 44 11.07 13.96 -9.32
C ASP A 44 12.35 13.84 -10.16
N GLY A 45 13.39 13.20 -9.62
CA GLY A 45 14.68 12.98 -10.29
C GLY A 45 14.74 11.70 -11.12
N CYS A 46 13.70 10.88 -11.16
CA CYS A 46 13.72 9.59 -11.86
C CYS A 46 13.46 9.71 -13.37
N HIS A 47 12.77 10.77 -13.80
CA HIS A 47 12.47 11.07 -15.21
C HIS A 47 11.85 9.91 -16.04
N ILE A 48 11.22 8.96 -15.36
CA ILE A 48 10.47 7.83 -15.94
C ILE A 48 9.01 7.91 -15.49
N PRO A 49 8.08 7.24 -16.18
CA PRO A 49 6.69 7.27 -15.78
C PRO A 49 6.47 6.80 -14.32
N ALA A 50 5.69 7.57 -13.57
CA ALA A 50 5.35 7.27 -12.18
C ALA A 50 3.83 7.33 -11.98
N MET A 51 3.24 6.25 -11.49
CA MET A 51 1.78 6.09 -11.41
C MET A 51 1.39 5.30 -10.17
N GLY A 52 0.12 5.34 -9.78
CA GLY A 52 -0.35 4.53 -8.67
C GLY A 52 -1.77 4.83 -8.23
N VAL A 53 -2.09 4.33 -7.04
CA VAL A 53 -3.38 4.51 -6.37
C VAL A 53 -3.17 4.90 -4.90
N TYR A 54 -4.13 5.59 -4.31
CA TYR A 54 -4.18 5.78 -2.88
C TYR A 54 -4.60 4.48 -2.15
N GLY A 55 -3.97 4.25 -0.99
CA GLY A 55 -4.38 3.23 -0.04
C GLY A 55 -5.28 3.82 1.06
N ASN A 56 -5.79 2.97 1.94
CA ASN A 56 -6.73 3.40 2.99
C ASN A 56 -6.06 4.20 4.13
N HIS A 57 -4.74 4.13 4.27
CA HIS A 57 -3.94 4.89 5.23
C HIS A 57 -3.26 6.14 4.63
N CYS A 58 -3.47 6.41 3.34
CA CYS A 58 -2.98 7.63 2.69
C CYS A 58 -3.74 8.88 3.13
N ASP A 59 -3.02 10.01 3.19
CA ASP A 59 -3.57 11.37 3.27
C ASP A 59 -4.42 11.75 2.05
N GLY A 60 -4.17 11.11 0.91
CA GLY A 60 -4.89 11.33 -0.34
C GLY A 60 -4.34 12.48 -1.17
N THR A 61 -3.09 12.89 -0.93
CA THR A 61 -2.48 14.03 -1.65
C THR A 61 -1.17 13.70 -2.35
N TYR A 62 -0.45 12.65 -1.91
CA TYR A 62 0.92 12.40 -2.39
C TYR A 62 1.05 12.17 -3.90
N LEU A 63 0.04 11.59 -4.58
CA LEU A 63 0.13 11.37 -6.03
C LEU A 63 0.13 12.72 -6.76
N ASP A 64 -0.73 13.64 -6.35
CA ASP A 64 -0.81 14.98 -6.94
C ASP A 64 0.43 15.82 -6.59
N GLU A 65 0.87 15.78 -5.33
CA GLU A 65 2.06 16.49 -4.86
C GLU A 65 3.34 16.08 -5.60
N LEU A 66 3.45 14.80 -5.97
CA LEU A 66 4.60 14.23 -6.68
C LEU A 66 4.39 14.12 -8.19
N HIS A 67 3.33 14.72 -8.72
CA HIS A 67 3.00 14.72 -10.15
C HIS A 67 2.91 13.30 -10.76
N MET A 68 2.44 12.33 -9.98
CA MET A 68 2.21 10.95 -10.41
C MET A 68 0.82 10.78 -11.02
N TRP A 69 0.67 9.87 -11.98
CA TRP A 69 -0.65 9.54 -12.51
C TRP A 69 -1.47 8.75 -11.49
N ASN A 70 -2.61 9.29 -11.06
CA ASN A 70 -3.61 8.54 -10.32
C ASN A 70 -4.40 7.62 -11.25
N LEU A 71 -4.27 6.31 -11.02
CA LEU A 71 -4.89 5.25 -11.81
C LEU A 71 -6.32 4.90 -11.36
N HIS A 72 -6.87 5.51 -10.31
CA HIS A 72 -8.19 5.15 -9.81
C HIS A 72 -9.29 5.40 -10.85
N LEU A 73 -9.93 4.32 -11.31
CA LEU A 73 -10.96 4.36 -12.35
C LEU A 73 -10.49 5.04 -13.64
N SER A 74 -9.19 5.09 -13.85
CA SER A 74 -8.54 5.67 -15.01
C SER A 74 -7.55 4.65 -15.59
N HIS A 75 -6.96 4.99 -16.73
CA HIS A 75 -5.90 4.18 -17.31
C HIS A 75 -4.83 5.06 -17.95
N ILE A 76 -3.63 4.49 -18.08
CA ILE A 76 -2.51 5.01 -18.85
C ILE A 76 -1.90 3.88 -19.65
N GLU A 77 -1.32 4.20 -20.81
CA GLU A 77 -0.51 3.26 -21.58
C GLU A 77 0.97 3.66 -21.51
N VAL A 78 1.83 2.71 -21.18
CA VAL A 78 3.30 2.86 -21.18
C VAL A 78 3.87 1.73 -22.02
N ASP A 79 4.64 2.04 -23.06
CA ASP A 79 5.23 1.10 -24.03
C ASP A 79 4.27 0.00 -24.51
N GLY A 80 3.01 0.37 -24.82
CA GLY A 80 1.99 -0.57 -25.30
C GLY A 80 1.35 -1.44 -24.21
N ILE A 81 1.65 -1.19 -22.93
CA ILE A 81 1.04 -1.87 -21.78
C ILE A 81 0.11 -0.91 -21.06
N SER A 82 -1.16 -1.30 -20.92
CA SER A 82 -2.16 -0.51 -20.20
C SER A 82 -2.15 -0.81 -18.71
N PHE A 83 -2.13 0.24 -17.90
CA PHE A 83 -2.23 0.21 -16.45
C PHE A 83 -3.56 0.81 -16.01
N VAL A 84 -4.25 0.13 -15.09
CA VAL A 84 -5.51 0.56 -14.47
C VAL A 84 -5.42 0.38 -12.97
N GLY A 85 -6.15 1.19 -12.20
CA GLY A 85 -6.11 1.17 -10.75
C GLY A 85 -7.48 1.18 -10.10
N ILE A 86 -7.58 0.50 -8.96
CA ILE A 86 -8.71 0.60 -8.04
C ILE A 86 -8.12 0.90 -6.65
N GLU A 87 -8.45 2.06 -6.09
CA GLU A 87 -8.01 2.48 -4.76
C GLU A 87 -8.62 1.62 -3.66
N GLY A 88 -7.91 1.55 -2.54
CA GLY A 88 -8.36 0.84 -1.34
C GLY A 88 -9.66 1.43 -0.78
N CYS A 89 -10.44 0.60 -0.08
CA CYS A 89 -11.75 0.97 0.47
C CYS A 89 -11.69 2.19 1.42
N VAL A 90 -12.29 3.31 1.00
CA VAL A 90 -12.51 4.55 1.79
C VAL A 90 -13.19 4.28 3.14
N ARG A 91 -13.98 3.19 3.25
CA ARG A 91 -14.72 2.80 4.47
C ARG A 91 -13.86 2.52 5.71
N TYR A 92 -12.55 2.29 5.56
CA TYR A 92 -11.66 2.07 6.71
C TYR A 92 -11.16 3.36 7.37
N LYS A 93 -11.43 4.55 6.79
CA LYS A 93 -11.01 5.83 7.37
C LYS A 93 -11.82 6.24 8.60
N ASP A 94 -13.05 5.73 8.76
CA ASP A 94 -14.00 6.13 9.81
C ASP A 94 -14.26 5.10 10.92
N SER A 95 -13.55 3.97 10.96
CA SER A 95 -13.75 3.00 12.04
C SER A 95 -12.44 2.40 12.54
N ALA A 96 -12.19 2.56 13.84
CA ALA A 96 -11.01 2.15 14.59
C ALA A 96 -10.74 0.63 14.63
N ARG A 97 -11.23 -0.14 13.67
CA ARG A 97 -10.99 -1.58 13.53
C ARG A 97 -11.02 -1.98 12.05
N SER A 98 -9.87 -1.93 11.41
CA SER A 98 -9.62 -2.76 10.23
C SER A 98 -9.63 -4.23 10.66
N ILE A 99 -10.51 -5.02 10.02
CA ILE A 99 -10.55 -6.48 10.16
C ILE A 99 -9.34 -7.00 9.35
N GLY A 100 -8.17 -6.99 9.97
CA GLY A 100 -6.91 -7.35 9.31
C GLY A 100 -5.72 -7.42 10.27
N ALA A 101 -5.80 -6.77 11.44
CA ALA A 101 -4.86 -7.05 12.52
C ALA A 101 -5.15 -8.46 13.08
N ALA A 102 -4.45 -9.46 12.55
CA ALA A 102 -4.35 -10.78 13.13
C ALA A 102 -3.93 -10.63 14.59
N ARG A 103 -4.91 -10.69 15.50
CA ARG A 103 -4.62 -10.83 16.92
C ARG A 103 -4.05 -12.22 17.12
N GLY A 104 -2.80 -12.24 17.58
CA GLY A 104 -2.11 -13.45 17.98
C GLY A 104 -2.99 -14.37 18.79
N ASP A 105 -2.90 -15.64 18.43
CA ASP A 105 -3.31 -16.83 19.14
C ASP A 105 -3.51 -16.60 20.64
N ARG A 106 -4.78 -16.64 21.06
CA ARG A 106 -5.13 -17.12 22.39
C ARG A 106 -6.13 -18.25 22.21
N ARG A 107 -5.61 -19.48 22.28
CA ARG A 107 -6.33 -20.68 22.74
C ARG A 107 -7.48 -20.30 23.66
N LEU A 108 -8.69 -20.58 23.20
CA LEU A 108 -9.85 -20.69 24.06
C LEU A 108 -9.73 -22.03 24.78
N GLU A 109 -9.26 -22.00 26.03
CA GLU A 109 -9.42 -23.14 26.93
C GLU A 109 -10.91 -23.27 27.29
N PRO A 110 -11.49 -24.48 27.25
CA PRO A 110 -12.91 -24.67 27.52
C PRO A 110 -13.20 -24.42 29.01
N SER A 111 -14.20 -23.57 29.29
CA SER A 111 -14.72 -23.38 30.65
C SER A 111 -15.34 -24.68 31.15
N GLY A 112 -14.72 -25.26 32.18
CA GLY A 112 -15.26 -26.40 32.90
C GLY A 112 -16.60 -26.06 33.56
N GLU A 113 -17.64 -26.81 33.20
CA GLU A 113 -18.88 -26.86 33.96
C GLU A 113 -18.62 -27.55 35.30
N SER A 114 -18.73 -26.80 36.40
CA SER A 114 -18.91 -27.39 37.74
C SER A 114 -20.41 -27.40 38.05
N GLY A 115 -20.99 -28.60 37.97
CA GLY A 115 -22.34 -28.86 38.43
C GLY A 115 -22.47 -28.61 39.93
N GLN A 116 -23.52 -27.87 40.32
CA GLN A 116 -24.06 -27.92 41.67
C GLN A 116 -25.30 -28.81 41.68
N VAL A 117 -25.18 -29.89 42.43
CA VAL A 117 -26.20 -30.88 42.74
C VAL A 117 -27.11 -30.27 43.81
N ASN A 118 -28.40 -30.12 43.53
CA ASN A 118 -29.39 -29.85 44.56
C ASN A 118 -29.89 -31.19 45.12
N SER A 119 -29.54 -31.49 46.36
CA SER A 119 -30.17 -32.56 47.14
C SER A 119 -31.42 -32.02 47.82
N VAL A 120 -32.51 -32.79 47.70
CA VAL A 120 -33.79 -32.67 48.41
C VAL A 120 -33.62 -32.98 49.89
#